data_AF-A0A2J8JU65-F1
#
_entry.id   AF-A0A2J8JU65-F1
#
_cell.length_a   1.000
_cell.length_b   1.000
_cell.length_c   1.000
_cell.angle_alpha   90.00
_cell.angle_beta   90.00
_cell.angle_gamma   90.00
#
_symmetry.space_group_name_H-M   'P 1'
#
loop_
_entity.id
_entity.type
_entity.pdbx_description
1 polymer ?
#
loop_
_entity_poly.entity_id
_entity_poly.type
_entity_poly.pdbx_seq_one_letter_code
_entity_poly.pdbx_strand_id
1 'polypeptide(L)'
;MPDYLGADQRKTKEDEKDDKPIRALDEGDIALLKTYGQSTYSRQIKQVEDDIQQLLKKINELTGIKESDTGLAPPALWDLAADKQTLQSEQPLQVARCTKIINADSEDPKYIINVKQFAKFVVDLSDQVA
;
A
#
# COMPACT_ATOMS: atom_id res chain seq x y z
N MET A 1 42.76 -70.24 48.55
CA MET A 1 43.90 -69.43 48.09
C MET A 1 43.71 -68.02 48.63
N PRO A 2 44.68 -67.45 49.35
CA PRO A 2 44.62 -66.05 49.79
C PRO A 2 44.63 -65.12 48.56
N ASP A 3 43.81 -64.08 48.59
CA ASP A 3 43.68 -63.10 47.51
C ASP A 3 44.83 -62.06 47.62
N TYR A 4 45.65 -61.98 46.56
CA TYR A 4 46.87 -61.17 46.52
C TYR A 4 46.70 -59.84 45.76
N LEU A 5 45.48 -59.47 45.34
CA LEU A 5 45.23 -58.19 44.68
C LEU A 5 44.92 -57.06 45.68
N GLY A 6 45.81 -56.05 45.71
CA GLY A 6 45.61 -54.79 46.44
C GLY A 6 44.52 -53.90 45.83
N ALA A 7 44.01 -52.94 46.62
CA ALA A 7 42.93 -52.04 46.21
C ALA A 7 43.23 -51.30 44.89
N ASP A 8 44.49 -50.93 44.65
CA ASP A 8 44.96 -50.27 43.42
C ASP A 8 44.85 -51.13 42.14
N GLN A 9 44.73 -52.46 42.28
CA GLN A 9 44.61 -53.37 41.15
C GLN A 9 43.15 -53.74 40.81
N ARG A 10 42.19 -53.21 41.57
CA ARG A 10 40.76 -53.35 41.26
C ARG A 10 40.30 -52.04 40.62
N LYS A 11 39.60 -52.14 39.48
CA LYS A 11 38.80 -51.02 38.99
C LYS A 11 37.61 -50.81 39.92
N THR A 12 37.82 -50.14 41.04
CA THR A 12 36.75 -49.43 41.72
C THR A 12 36.37 -48.26 40.82
N LYS A 13 35.11 -48.21 40.39
CA LYS A 13 34.55 -46.98 39.85
C LYS A 13 34.48 -46.01 41.01
N GLU A 14 35.50 -45.18 41.18
CA GLU A 14 35.33 -43.92 41.85
C GLU A 14 34.43 -43.09 40.95
N ASP A 15 33.14 -43.06 41.28
CA ASP A 15 32.23 -42.02 40.81
C ASP A 15 32.67 -40.70 41.47
N GLU A 16 33.82 -40.17 41.07
CA GLU A 16 34.09 -38.74 41.20
C GLU A 16 33.12 -38.04 40.26
N LYS A 17 31.90 -37.82 40.77
CA LYS A 17 31.06 -36.73 40.28
C LYS A 17 31.82 -35.46 40.57
N ASP A 18 32.61 -35.08 39.58
CA ASP A 18 33.32 -33.83 39.46
C ASP A 18 32.24 -32.73 39.32
N ASP A 19 31.55 -32.44 40.43
CA ASP A 19 30.61 -31.33 40.60
C ASP A 19 31.40 -30.02 40.59
N LYS A 20 32.02 -29.73 39.43
CA LYS A 20 32.55 -28.40 39.15
C LYS A 20 31.36 -27.44 39.21
N PRO A 21 31.39 -26.40 40.05
CA PRO A 21 30.29 -25.46 40.14
C PRO A 21 30.03 -24.91 38.75
N ILE A 22 28.76 -24.94 38.32
CA ILE A 22 28.32 -24.38 37.04
C ILE A 22 28.69 -22.91 37.06
N ARG A 23 29.80 -22.57 36.40
CA ARG A 23 30.27 -21.19 36.31
C ARG A 23 29.30 -20.46 35.39
N ALA A 24 28.41 -19.66 35.98
CA ALA A 24 27.51 -18.81 35.23
C ALA A 24 28.36 -17.92 34.31
N LEU A 25 28.01 -17.93 33.02
CA LEU A 25 28.65 -17.07 32.03
C LEU A 25 28.46 -15.61 32.45
N ASP A 26 29.54 -14.84 32.39
CA ASP A 26 29.46 -13.42 32.66
C ASP A 26 28.75 -12.69 31.49
N GLU A 27 28.32 -11.45 31.72
CA GLU A 27 27.57 -10.69 30.72
C GLU A 27 28.40 -10.47 29.43
N GLY A 28 29.73 -10.48 29.54
CA GLY A 28 30.67 -10.39 28.43
C GLY A 28 30.73 -11.67 27.60
N ASP A 29 30.79 -12.83 28.24
CA ASP A 29 30.77 -14.15 27.62
C ASP A 29 29.44 -14.40 26.89
N ILE A 30 28.33 -13.96 27.48
CA ILE A 30 27.00 -14.02 26.85
C ILE A 30 26.94 -13.14 25.61
N ALA A 31 27.53 -11.94 25.66
CA ALA A 31 27.61 -11.06 24.49
C ALA A 31 28.48 -11.66 23.39
N LEU A 32 29.62 -12.25 23.74
CA LEU A 32 30.52 -12.94 22.82
C LEU A 32 29.80 -14.10 22.12
N LEU A 33 29.14 -14.99 22.89
CA LEU A 33 28.36 -16.11 22.34
C LEU A 33 27.21 -15.66 21.43
N LYS A 34 26.52 -14.57 21.77
CA LYS A 34 25.48 -13.99 20.92
C LYS A 34 26.06 -13.44 19.61
N THR A 35 27.24 -12.83 19.65
CA THR A 35 27.92 -12.36 18.42
C THR A 35 28.45 -13.51 17.57
N TYR A 36 28.96 -14.59 18.18
CA TYR A 36 29.41 -15.78 17.45
C TYR A 36 28.25 -16.63 16.89
N GLY A 37 27.09 -16.62 17.56
CA GLY A 37 25.89 -17.34 17.11
C GLY A 37 25.05 -16.60 16.06
N GLN A 38 25.31 -15.31 15.83
CA GLN A 38 24.60 -14.54 14.81
C GLN A 38 25.36 -14.56 13.48
N SER A 39 24.68 -15.01 12.43
CA SER A 39 25.16 -14.89 11.05
C SER A 39 25.37 -13.42 10.68
N THR A 40 26.37 -13.13 9.85
CA THR A 40 26.75 -11.77 9.38
C THR A 40 25.59 -10.97 8.80
N TYR A 41 24.57 -11.65 8.25
CA TYR A 41 23.38 -11.04 7.66
C TYR A 41 22.19 -10.90 8.61
N SER A 42 22.23 -11.51 9.81
CA SER A 42 21.08 -11.57 10.73
C SER A 42 20.57 -10.18 11.13
N ARG A 43 21.48 -9.22 11.30
CA ARG A 43 21.11 -7.83 11.63
C ARG A 43 20.38 -7.13 10.48
N GLN A 44 20.84 -7.32 9.25
CA GLN A 44 20.22 -6.72 8.06
C GLN A 44 18.84 -7.32 7.79
N ILE A 45 18.69 -8.64 7.99
CA ILE A 45 17.41 -9.34 7.85
C ILE A 45 16.38 -8.78 8.83
N LYS A 46 16.74 -8.65 10.11
CA LYS A 46 15.83 -8.08 11.12
C LYS A 46 15.43 -6.64 10.83
N GLN A 47 16.37 -5.83 10.36
CA GLN A 47 16.06 -4.45 9.95
C GLN A 47 15.03 -4.41 8.82
N VAL A 48 15.19 -5.27 7.81
CA VAL A 48 14.23 -5.37 6.70
C VAL A 48 12.87 -5.90 7.16
N GLU A 49 12.84 -6.86 8.08
CA GLU A 49 11.58 -7.37 8.68
C GLU A 49 10.82 -6.27 9.45
N ASP A 50 11.53 -5.46 10.24
CA ASP A 50 10.94 -4.32 10.96
C ASP A 50 10.41 -3.26 9.98
N ASP A 51 11.15 -2.94 8.92
CA ASP A 51 10.73 -1.99 7.88
C ASP A 51 9.47 -2.49 7.15
N ILE A 52 9.39 -3.78 6.83
CA ILE A 52 8.19 -4.39 6.22
C ILE A 52 6.98 -4.22 7.15
N GLN A 53 7.14 -4.46 8.46
CA GLN A 53 6.04 -4.31 9.42
C GLN A 53 5.60 -2.84 9.57
N GLN A 54 6.53 -1.89 9.55
CA GLN A 54 6.21 -0.47 9.58
C GLN A 54 5.46 -0.02 8.33
N LEU A 55 5.91 -0.45 7.15
CA LEU A 55 5.23 -0.18 5.88
C LEU A 55 3.82 -0.76 5.86
N LEU A 56 3.63 -1.98 6.36
CA LEU A 56 2.32 -2.62 6.44
C LEU A 56 1.36 -1.82 7.34
N LYS A 57 1.83 -1.32 8.49
CA LYS A 57 1.03 -0.44 9.35
C LYS A 57 0.64 0.85 8.63
N LYS A 58 1.59 1.49 7.95
CA LYS A 58 1.35 2.72 7.18
C LYS A 58 0.34 2.50 6.04
N ILE A 59 0.44 1.38 5.32
CA ILE A 59 -0.50 1.02 4.26
C ILE A 59 -1.90 0.81 4.86
N ASN A 60 -2.03 0.10 5.99
CA ASN A 60 -3.33 -0.11 6.63
C ASN A 60 -3.96 1.20 7.14
N GLU A 61 -3.16 2.13 7.66
CA GLU A 61 -3.62 3.47 8.05
C GLU A 61 -4.13 4.27 6.84
N LEU A 62 -3.39 4.28 5.73
CA LEU A 62 -3.77 4.96 4.50
C LEU A 62 -4.99 4.32 3.83
N THR A 63 -5.05 2.99 3.77
CA THR A 63 -6.18 2.25 3.18
C THR A 63 -7.46 2.39 4.03
N GLY A 64 -7.31 2.59 5.34
CA GLY A 64 -8.42 2.85 6.26
C GLY A 64 -9.05 4.23 6.09
N ILE A 65 -8.31 5.19 5.51
CA ILE A 65 -8.85 6.45 5.03
C ILE A 65 -9.43 6.16 3.65
N LYS A 66 -10.74 5.94 3.61
CA LYS A 66 -11.50 5.82 2.37
C LYS A 66 -11.40 7.14 1.61
N GLU A 67 -10.29 7.35 0.91
CA GLU A 67 -10.20 8.40 -0.08
C GLU A 67 -11.38 8.18 -1.02
N SER A 68 -12.14 9.23 -1.27
CA SER A 68 -13.29 9.19 -2.15
C SER A 68 -12.82 8.72 -3.52
N ASP A 69 -13.05 7.44 -3.81
CA ASP A 69 -12.73 6.70 -5.05
C ASP A 69 -13.27 7.38 -6.32
N THR A 70 -14.09 8.41 -6.17
CA THR A 70 -14.68 9.20 -7.24
C THR A 70 -13.85 10.42 -7.64
N GLY A 71 -12.78 10.76 -6.91
CA GLY A 71 -12.02 11.99 -7.12
C GLY A 71 -12.83 13.28 -6.88
N LEU A 72 -14.04 13.16 -6.34
CA LEU A 72 -14.89 14.27 -5.98
C LEU A 72 -14.53 14.74 -4.57
N ALA A 73 -14.56 16.06 -4.35
CA ALA A 73 -14.44 16.61 -3.01
C ALA A 73 -15.50 15.98 -2.08
N PRO A 74 -15.22 15.83 -0.77
CA PRO A 74 -16.22 15.36 0.18
C PRO A 74 -17.46 16.26 0.13
N PRO A 75 -18.69 15.72 0.26
CA PRO A 75 -19.94 16.49 0.10
C PRO A 75 -20.05 17.74 0.98
N ALA A 76 -19.35 17.76 2.12
CA ALA A 76 -19.31 18.91 3.02
C ALA A 76 -18.59 20.15 2.42
N LEU A 77 -17.75 19.95 1.41
CA LEU A 77 -17.02 21.02 0.70
C LEU A 77 -17.71 21.44 -0.60
N TRP A 78 -18.88 20.90 -0.91
CA TRP A 78 -19.60 21.26 -2.14
C TRP A 78 -20.25 22.64 -2.00
N ASP A 79 -20.09 23.48 -3.03
CA ASP A 79 -20.81 24.75 -3.13
C ASP A 79 -22.17 24.53 -3.79
N LEU A 80 -23.14 24.12 -2.97
CA LEU A 80 -24.51 23.85 -3.42
C LEU A 80 -25.20 25.08 -4.03
N ALA A 81 -24.76 26.29 -3.70
CA ALA A 81 -25.35 27.51 -4.26
C ALA A 81 -24.87 27.73 -5.70
N ALA A 82 -23.57 27.55 -5.95
CA ALA A 82 -23.01 27.58 -7.30
C ALA A 82 -23.55 26.43 -8.17
N ASP A 83 -23.66 25.22 -7.61
CA ASP A 83 -24.22 24.06 -8.32
C ASP A 83 -25.68 24.31 -8.74
N LYS A 84 -26.48 24.89 -7.84
CA LYS A 84 -27.88 25.22 -8.13
C LYS A 84 -28.01 26.31 -9.19
N GLN A 85 -27.14 27.32 -9.18
CA GLN A 85 -27.12 28.35 -10.20
C GLN A 85 -26.78 27.75 -11.57
N THR A 86 -25.79 26.85 -11.62
CA THR A 86 -25.37 26.17 -12.84
C THR A 86 -26.50 25.31 -13.41
N LEU A 87 -27.20 24.54 -12.56
CA LEU A 87 -28.33 23.72 -12.97
C LEU A 87 -29.54 24.54 -13.47
N GLN A 88 -29.69 25.79 -12.99
CA GLN A 88 -30.74 26.70 -13.45
C GLN A 88 -30.38 27.41 -14.75
N SER A 89 -29.10 27.76 -14.95
CA SER A 89 -28.64 28.42 -16.18
C SER A 89 -28.47 27.44 -17.34
N GLU A 90 -28.08 26.20 -17.05
CA GLU A 90 -27.71 25.22 -18.07
C GLU A 90 -28.56 23.95 -17.91
N GLN A 91 -29.55 23.80 -18.80
CA GLN A 91 -30.32 22.57 -18.89
C GLN A 91 -29.45 21.45 -19.49
N PRO A 92 -29.65 20.18 -19.09
CA PRO A 92 -28.89 19.08 -19.66
C PRO A 92 -29.15 18.96 -21.16
N LEU A 93 -28.12 19.22 -21.97
CA LEU A 93 -28.18 19.15 -23.43
C LEU A 93 -27.77 17.76 -23.92
N GLN A 94 -28.46 17.27 -24.95
CA GLN A 94 -28.08 16.02 -25.60
C GLN A 94 -26.87 16.26 -26.51
N VAL A 95 -25.77 15.55 -26.24
CA VAL A 95 -24.54 15.68 -27.01
C VAL A 95 -24.66 15.07 -28.41
N ALA A 96 -24.19 15.82 -29.41
CA ALA A 96 -24.21 15.42 -30.82
C ALA A 96 -22.85 15.67 -31.49
N ARG A 97 -22.56 14.96 -32.59
CA ARG A 97 -21.34 15.17 -33.38
C ARG A 97 -21.64 15.97 -34.64
N CYS A 98 -20.93 17.09 -34.86
CA CYS A 98 -20.96 17.80 -36.14
C CYS A 98 -20.36 16.92 -37.25
N THR A 99 -21.08 16.77 -38.36
CA THR A 99 -20.66 15.97 -39.51
C THR A 99 -20.38 16.81 -40.74
N LYS A 100 -21.10 17.92 -40.91
CA LYS A 100 -20.91 18.82 -42.06
C LYS A 100 -21.36 20.23 -41.69
N ILE A 101 -20.60 21.22 -42.17
CA ILE A 101 -20.99 22.64 -42.14
C ILE A 101 -21.66 23.02 -43.46
N ILE A 102 -22.70 23.83 -43.39
CA ILE A 102 -23.45 24.38 -44.53
C ILE A 102 -23.34 25.90 -44.42
N ASN A 103 -23.01 26.55 -45.54
CA ASN A 103 -22.87 28.01 -45.65
C ASN A 103 -21.83 28.60 -44.68
N ALA A 104 -20.57 28.14 -44.80
CA ALA A 104 -19.48 28.56 -43.93
C ALA A 104 -19.17 30.07 -43.95
N ASP A 105 -19.51 30.77 -45.04
CA ASP A 105 -19.14 32.17 -45.28
C ASP A 105 -20.36 33.13 -45.27
N SER A 106 -21.53 32.67 -44.81
CA SER A 106 -22.75 33.48 -44.71
C SER A 106 -23.04 33.87 -43.25
N GLU A 107 -23.85 34.90 -43.04
CA GLU A 107 -24.20 35.40 -41.70
C GLU A 107 -24.91 34.35 -40.82
N ASP A 108 -25.57 33.35 -41.43
CA ASP A 108 -26.24 32.24 -40.73
C ASP A 108 -25.63 30.87 -41.08
N PRO A 109 -24.54 30.43 -40.41
CA PRO A 109 -23.96 29.12 -40.64
C PRO A 109 -24.87 28.02 -40.08
N LYS A 110 -25.11 26.98 -40.89
CA LYS A 110 -25.93 25.82 -40.50
C LYS A 110 -25.07 24.57 -40.38
N TYR A 111 -25.41 23.69 -39.43
CA TYR A 111 -24.62 22.51 -39.12
C TYR A 111 -25.46 21.24 -39.24
N ILE A 112 -24.92 20.23 -39.92
CA ILE A 112 -25.48 18.87 -39.88
C ILE A 112 -24.85 18.13 -38.71
N ILE A 113 -25.64 17.86 -37.69
CA ILE A 113 -25.25 17.05 -36.53
C ILE A 113 -25.81 15.64 -36.62
N ASN A 114 -25.11 14.67 -36.02
CA ASN A 114 -25.60 13.31 -35.85
C ASN A 114 -25.74 12.99 -34.36
N VAL A 115 -26.96 12.61 -33.95
CA VAL A 115 -27.28 12.17 -32.59
C VAL A 115 -27.33 10.64 -32.59
N LYS A 116 -26.48 10.01 -31.75
CA LYS A 116 -26.17 8.57 -31.80
C LYS A 116 -27.39 7.62 -31.78
N GLN A 117 -28.50 8.04 -31.16
CA GLN A 117 -29.72 7.23 -31.03
C GLN A 117 -30.88 7.68 -31.94
N PHE A 118 -30.80 8.87 -32.56
CA PHE A 118 -31.99 9.54 -33.12
C PHE A 118 -31.88 9.96 -34.60
N ALA A 119 -30.68 9.93 -35.19
CA ALA A 119 -30.33 10.31 -36.58
C ALA A 119 -29.77 11.73 -36.75
N LYS A 120 -29.75 12.21 -38.01
CA LYS A 120 -29.08 13.45 -38.43
C LYS A 120 -30.05 14.62 -38.47
N PHE A 121 -29.61 15.78 -37.96
CA PHE A 121 -30.40 17.01 -37.92
C PHE A 121 -29.60 18.18 -38.48
N VAL A 122 -30.30 19.17 -39.04
CA VAL A 122 -29.73 20.47 -39.40
C VAL A 122 -30.05 21.44 -38.27
N VAL A 123 -29.03 22.06 -37.68
CA VAL A 123 -29.15 22.98 -36.54
C VAL A 123 -28.42 24.29 -36.83
N ASP A 124 -28.91 25.36 -36.22
CA ASP A 124 -28.31 26.69 -36.29
C ASP A 124 -27.33 26.90 -35.12
N LEU A 125 -26.49 27.94 -35.20
CA LEU A 125 -25.58 28.31 -34.13
C LEU A 125 -26.34 28.97 -32.97
N SER A 126 -25.92 28.70 -31.72
CA SER A 126 -26.47 29.39 -30.56
C SER A 126 -25.80 30.74 -30.35
N ASP A 127 -26.56 31.74 -29.90
CA ASP A 127 -26.08 33.10 -29.59
C ASP A 127 -24.92 33.15 -28.58
N GLN A 128 -24.72 32.10 -27.78
CA GLN A 128 -23.62 32.03 -26.80
C GLN A 128 -22.28 31.56 -27.39
N VAL A 129 -22.24 31.14 -28.66
CA VAL A 129 -21.08 30.51 -29.31
C VAL A 129 -20.54 31.36 -30.47
N ALA A 130 -20.86 32.65 -30.51
CA ALA A 130 -20.39 33.60 -31.53
C ALA A 130 -18.95 34.10 -31.26
#